data_AF-A0A847EV33-F1
#
_entry.id   AF-A0A847EV33-F1
#
_cell.length_a   1.000
_cell.length_b   1.000
_cell.length_c   1.000
_cell.angle_alpha   90.00
_cell.angle_beta   90.00
_cell.angle_gamma   90.00
#
_symmetry.space_group_name_H-M   'P 1'
#
loop_
_entity.id
_entity.type
_entity.pdbx_description
1 polymer ?
#
loop_
_entity_poly.entity_id
_entity_poly.type
_entity_poly.pdbx_seq_one_letter_code
_entity_poly.pdbx_strand_id
1 'polypeptide(L)'
;MSKQEVISFEQFQDIYKALGVKESLDSQFLYDVYQNAMEGAKSIDEANLLGRVVPVNPIALILYIVNEHGYYLDIHPDAAQEAVIKDEKYMQMIVSIALDKYYTNEHLSYKSKTILSRFSPGISTLNTYLNFVLGVLGRYSHNQPNETLIVDIMSKGFSMARAISDLLVSGFETEAFSTWRTLHEAECILLVLTKYGKPLIDKYLLHMNYAMAFRGLAGDKEKTDAIFTQIKEEMRAFDLKSKDMKRFIEYGWLLKVSALDKAEPVKLNFRDGLEKTAGLKRYSPIYEMSSEIAHSSPLLIYSRREYFMHLALVNVYESFFRLEKIFADIYVRSISEAEKQRFLLMRKIYYGQLVSLHAQERAKIRKMAGQSKKQ
;
A
#
# COMPACT_ATOMS: atom_id res chain seq x y z
N MET A 1 1.16 12.89 -40.62
CA MET A 1 1.20 11.78 -39.64
C MET A 1 2.66 11.56 -39.29
N SER A 2 3.09 11.74 -38.04
CA SER A 2 4.49 11.49 -37.69
C SER A 2 4.73 9.99 -37.77
N LYS A 3 5.66 9.56 -38.63
CA LYS A 3 6.19 8.19 -38.59
C LYS A 3 6.72 7.97 -37.17
N GLN A 4 6.19 6.97 -36.48
CA GLN A 4 6.74 6.60 -35.19
C GLN A 4 8.10 5.95 -35.45
N GLU A 5 9.16 6.60 -35.01
CA GLU A 5 10.53 6.13 -35.20
C GLU A 5 10.73 4.84 -34.40
N VAL A 6 11.10 3.76 -35.08
CA VAL A 6 11.51 2.52 -34.44
C VAL A 6 12.84 2.79 -33.77
N ILE A 7 12.96 2.45 -32.47
CA ILE A 7 14.22 2.67 -31.75
C ILE A 7 15.35 1.83 -32.37
N SER A 8 16.57 2.35 -32.34
CA SER A 8 17.74 1.60 -32.80
C SER A 8 18.11 0.49 -31.81
N PHE A 9 18.94 -0.47 -32.24
CA PHE A 9 19.46 -1.51 -31.35
C PHE A 9 20.28 -0.93 -30.18
N GLU A 10 21.06 0.12 -30.40
CA GLU A 10 21.81 0.81 -29.34
C GLU A 10 20.85 1.41 -28.29
N GLN A 11 19.79 2.08 -28.74
CA GLN A 11 18.76 2.61 -27.85
C GLN A 11 18.02 1.49 -27.09
N PHE A 12 17.76 0.37 -27.77
CA PHE A 12 17.17 -0.81 -27.14
C PHE A 12 18.08 -1.37 -26.03
N GLN A 13 19.39 -1.47 -26.28
CA GLN A 13 20.38 -1.93 -25.29
C GLN A 13 20.44 -1.01 -24.06
N ASP A 14 20.39 0.30 -24.26
CA ASP A 14 20.36 1.27 -23.17
C ASP A 14 19.09 1.11 -22.32
N ILE A 15 17.93 0.95 -22.97
CA ILE A 15 16.67 0.66 -22.29
C ILE A 15 16.75 -0.66 -21.53
N TYR A 16 17.24 -1.72 -22.18
CA TYR A 16 17.38 -3.06 -21.61
C TYR A 16 18.21 -3.05 -20.31
N LYS A 17 19.35 -2.34 -20.33
CA LYS A 17 20.21 -2.15 -19.15
C LYS A 17 19.54 -1.30 -18.09
N ALA A 18 18.92 -0.18 -18.46
CA ALA A 18 18.25 0.72 -17.52
C ALA A 18 17.06 0.07 -16.80
N LEU A 19 16.38 -0.88 -17.45
CA LEU A 19 15.26 -1.63 -16.89
C LEU A 19 15.69 -2.75 -15.93
N GLY A 20 16.99 -3.05 -15.81
CA GLY A 20 17.50 -4.09 -14.91
C GLY A 20 17.01 -5.50 -15.26
N VAL A 21 16.79 -5.76 -16.55
CA VAL A 21 16.35 -7.06 -17.05
C VAL A 21 17.44 -8.11 -16.80
N LYS A 22 17.02 -9.37 -16.57
CA LYS A 22 17.92 -10.52 -16.39
C LYS A 22 18.94 -10.59 -17.53
N GLU A 23 20.22 -10.41 -17.23
CA GLU A 23 21.32 -10.39 -18.23
C GLU A 23 21.44 -11.69 -19.04
N SER A 24 20.81 -12.78 -18.58
CA SER A 24 20.82 -14.07 -19.26
C SER A 24 19.98 -14.12 -20.55
N LEU A 25 19.08 -13.15 -20.80
CA LEU A 25 18.23 -13.19 -21.99
C LEU A 25 18.96 -12.64 -23.23
N ASP A 26 18.65 -13.22 -24.39
CA ASP A 26 19.29 -12.86 -25.65
C ASP A 26 18.73 -11.52 -26.16
N SER A 27 19.52 -10.47 -25.96
CA SER A 27 19.13 -9.11 -26.30
C SER A 27 18.95 -8.85 -27.81
N GLN A 28 19.61 -9.64 -28.68
CA GLN A 28 19.43 -9.51 -30.12
C GLN A 28 18.08 -10.10 -30.54
N PHE A 29 17.77 -11.30 -30.07
CA PHE A 29 16.48 -11.93 -30.30
C PHE A 29 15.33 -11.03 -29.81
N LEU A 30 15.45 -10.46 -28.61
CA LEU A 30 14.43 -9.57 -28.05
C LEU A 30 14.23 -8.30 -28.89
N TYR A 31 15.30 -7.75 -29.48
CA TYR A 31 15.20 -6.64 -30.41
C TYR A 31 14.51 -7.05 -31.72
N ASP A 32 14.82 -8.23 -32.26
CA ASP A 32 14.18 -8.75 -33.46
C ASP A 32 12.67 -8.97 -33.23
N VAL A 33 12.29 -9.51 -32.06
CA VAL A 33 10.88 -9.61 -31.63
C VAL A 33 10.24 -8.23 -31.55
N TYR A 34 10.94 -7.23 -31.00
CA TYR A 34 10.43 -5.86 -30.94
C TYR A 34 10.18 -5.27 -32.33
N GLN A 35 11.10 -5.47 -33.29
CA GLN A 35 10.91 -5.00 -34.66
C GLN A 35 9.68 -5.66 -35.31
N ASN A 36 9.55 -6.98 -35.19
CA ASN A 36 8.39 -7.72 -35.68
C ASN A 36 7.08 -7.26 -35.01
N ALA A 37 7.11 -6.98 -33.71
CA ALA A 37 5.96 -6.44 -32.99
C ALA A 37 5.58 -5.03 -33.46
N MET A 38 6.56 -4.17 -33.76
CA MET A 38 6.30 -2.85 -34.33
C MET A 38 5.68 -2.94 -35.74
N GLU A 39 6.02 -3.97 -36.52
CA GLU A 39 5.36 -4.24 -37.81
C GLU A 39 3.93 -4.76 -37.60
N GLY A 40 3.73 -5.71 -36.69
CA GLY A 40 2.39 -6.19 -36.33
C GLY A 40 1.48 -5.07 -35.81
N ALA A 41 2.02 -4.13 -35.04
CA ALA A 41 1.30 -2.95 -34.55
C ALA A 41 0.83 -2.04 -35.69
N LYS A 42 1.63 -1.85 -36.75
CA LYS A 42 1.20 -1.07 -37.93
C LYS A 42 0.00 -1.70 -38.60
N SER A 43 -0.02 -3.01 -38.75
CA SER A 43 -1.15 -3.75 -39.32
C SER A 43 -2.44 -3.57 -38.50
N ILE A 44 -2.33 -3.53 -37.17
CA ILE A 44 -3.45 -3.28 -36.25
C ILE A 44 -3.99 -1.84 -36.40
N ASP A 45 -3.10 -0.85 -36.50
CA ASP A 45 -3.46 0.54 -36.72
C ASP A 45 -4.12 0.75 -38.09
N GLU A 46 -3.59 0.13 -39.16
CA GLU A 46 -4.14 0.18 -40.52
C GLU A 46 -5.53 -0.46 -40.59
N ALA A 47 -5.76 -1.55 -39.85
CA ALA A 47 -7.06 -2.17 -39.71
C ALA A 47 -8.06 -1.36 -38.86
N ASN A 48 -7.63 -0.25 -38.23
CA ASN A 48 -8.41 0.63 -37.37
C ASN A 48 -9.22 -0.12 -36.28
N LEU A 49 -8.65 -1.20 -35.73
CA LEU A 49 -9.33 -2.08 -34.78
C LEU A 49 -9.77 -1.36 -33.49
N LEU A 50 -9.11 -0.25 -33.14
CA LEU A 50 -9.38 0.54 -31.94
C LEU A 50 -10.23 1.79 -32.20
N GLY A 51 -10.64 2.04 -33.45
CA GLY A 51 -11.38 3.24 -33.86
C GLY A 51 -10.57 4.55 -33.78
N ARG A 52 -9.28 4.47 -33.49
CA ARG A 52 -8.32 5.58 -33.46
C ARG A 52 -6.90 5.01 -33.65
N VAL A 53 -6.02 5.82 -34.23
CA VAL A 53 -4.58 5.51 -34.26
C VAL A 53 -4.01 5.72 -32.86
N VAL A 54 -3.30 4.73 -32.34
CA VAL A 54 -2.70 4.82 -31.00
C VAL A 54 -1.18 4.67 -31.11
N PRO A 55 -0.39 5.72 -30.79
CA PRO A 55 1.06 5.60 -30.87
C PRO A 55 1.56 4.56 -29.87
N VAL A 56 2.40 3.64 -30.35
CA VAL A 56 3.01 2.58 -29.54
C VAL A 56 4.07 3.16 -28.60
N ASN A 57 3.93 2.97 -27.28
CA ASN A 57 5.02 3.27 -26.37
C ASN A 57 6.08 2.17 -26.45
N PRO A 58 7.27 2.42 -27.04
CA PRO A 58 8.26 1.37 -27.26
C PRO A 58 8.73 0.74 -25.94
N ILE A 59 8.85 1.53 -24.88
CA ILE A 59 9.33 1.03 -23.57
C ILE A 59 8.33 0.01 -22.99
N ALA A 60 7.04 0.31 -23.04
CA ALA A 60 6.00 -0.59 -22.53
C ALA A 60 5.92 -1.88 -23.36
N LEU A 61 6.02 -1.79 -24.70
CA LEU A 61 6.03 -2.97 -25.56
C LEU A 61 7.26 -3.86 -25.31
N ILE A 62 8.45 -3.28 -25.16
CA ILE A 62 9.68 -3.99 -24.81
C ILE A 62 9.53 -4.71 -23.47
N LEU A 63 8.93 -4.05 -22.47
CA LEU A 63 8.68 -4.67 -21.17
C LEU A 63 7.77 -5.90 -21.29
N TYR A 64 6.71 -5.85 -22.10
CA TYR A 64 5.91 -7.05 -22.36
C TYR A 64 6.75 -8.16 -23.00
N ILE A 65 7.46 -7.86 -24.09
CA ILE A 65 8.30 -8.84 -24.81
C ILE A 65 9.29 -9.54 -23.87
N VAL A 66 10.05 -8.75 -23.10
CA VAL A 66 11.06 -9.24 -22.18
C VAL A 66 10.47 -10.15 -21.11
N ASN A 67 9.35 -9.74 -20.50
CA ASN A 67 8.73 -10.52 -19.43
C ASN A 67 8.09 -11.80 -19.96
N GLU A 68 7.51 -11.80 -21.15
CA GLU A 68 6.97 -13.02 -21.77
C GLU A 68 8.07 -14.02 -22.14
N HIS A 69 9.18 -13.53 -22.70
CA HIS A 69 10.32 -14.40 -23.01
C HIS A 69 10.95 -14.98 -21.74
N GLY A 70 11.17 -14.15 -20.72
CA GLY A 70 11.70 -14.59 -19.43
C GLY A 70 10.79 -15.63 -18.76
N TYR A 71 9.48 -15.37 -18.71
CA TYR A 71 8.50 -16.31 -18.19
C TYR A 71 8.53 -17.64 -18.95
N TYR A 72 8.59 -17.62 -20.28
CA TYR A 72 8.63 -18.83 -21.08
C TYR A 72 9.83 -19.73 -20.73
N LEU A 73 11.03 -19.15 -20.56
CA LEU A 73 12.22 -19.90 -20.18
C LEU A 73 12.14 -20.43 -18.74
N ASP A 74 11.57 -19.66 -17.82
CA ASP A 74 11.42 -20.08 -16.42
C ASP A 74 10.47 -21.30 -16.28
N ILE A 75 9.44 -21.42 -17.14
CA ILE A 75 8.53 -22.58 -17.15
C ILE A 75 8.99 -23.73 -18.05
N HIS A 76 10.05 -23.54 -18.85
CA HIS A 76 10.69 -24.57 -19.68
C HIS A 76 12.19 -24.66 -19.38
N PRO A 77 12.59 -25.10 -18.17
CA PRO A 77 13.99 -25.09 -17.75
C PRO A 77 14.90 -26.01 -18.59
N ASP A 78 14.31 -27.03 -19.23
CA ASP A 78 15.03 -27.96 -20.12
C ASP A 78 15.17 -27.42 -21.55
N ALA A 79 14.48 -26.32 -21.88
CA ALA A 79 14.58 -25.71 -23.20
C ALA A 79 15.86 -24.87 -23.30
N ALA A 80 16.79 -25.30 -24.14
CA ALA A 80 17.95 -24.49 -24.49
C ALA A 80 17.49 -23.21 -25.20
N GLN A 81 17.80 -22.05 -24.62
CA GLN A 81 17.43 -20.75 -25.16
C GLN A 81 17.89 -20.59 -26.61
N GLU A 82 19.07 -21.10 -26.95
CA GLU A 82 19.64 -21.07 -28.31
C GLU A 82 18.81 -21.87 -29.34
N ALA A 83 18.05 -22.87 -28.89
CA ALA A 83 17.13 -23.63 -29.74
C ALA A 83 15.79 -22.90 -29.88
N VAL A 84 15.29 -22.33 -28.79
CA VAL A 84 14.00 -21.62 -28.73
C VAL A 84 14.01 -20.36 -29.59
N ILE A 85 15.07 -19.55 -29.53
CA ILE A 85 15.15 -18.28 -30.28
C ILE A 85 15.24 -18.48 -31.81
N LYS A 86 15.59 -19.69 -32.26
CA LYS A 86 15.66 -20.05 -33.68
C LYS A 86 14.33 -20.54 -34.25
N ASP A 87 13.34 -20.80 -33.39
CA ASP A 87 12.01 -21.21 -33.83
C ASP A 87 11.18 -19.99 -34.24
N GLU A 88 10.91 -19.86 -35.54
CA GLU A 88 10.08 -18.78 -36.07
C GLU A 88 8.66 -18.81 -35.47
N LYS A 89 8.11 -19.98 -35.16
CA LYS A 89 6.78 -20.08 -34.53
C LYS A 89 6.81 -19.52 -33.13
N TYR A 90 7.90 -19.75 -32.40
CA TYR A 90 8.11 -19.17 -31.08
C TYR A 90 8.19 -17.65 -31.15
N MET A 91 8.98 -17.10 -32.09
CA MET A 91 9.06 -15.65 -32.30
C MET A 91 7.67 -15.04 -32.55
N GLN A 92 6.92 -15.61 -33.49
CA GLN A 92 5.57 -15.13 -33.83
C GLN A 92 4.60 -15.24 -32.64
N MET A 93 4.71 -16.30 -31.83
CA MET A 93 3.93 -16.46 -30.60
C MET A 93 4.23 -15.33 -29.61
N ILE A 94 5.50 -15.02 -29.33
CA ILE A 94 5.86 -13.94 -28.40
C ILE A 94 5.42 -12.58 -28.93
N VAL A 95 5.59 -12.32 -30.24
CA VAL A 95 5.09 -11.09 -30.88
C VAL A 95 3.59 -10.94 -30.65
N SER A 96 2.81 -11.98 -30.94
CA SER A 96 1.35 -11.96 -30.78
C SER A 96 0.94 -11.70 -29.33
N ILE A 97 1.53 -12.44 -28.37
CA ILE A 97 1.20 -12.30 -26.95
C ILE A 97 1.55 -10.89 -26.44
N ALA A 98 2.72 -10.37 -26.82
CA ALA A 98 3.15 -9.05 -26.39
C ALA A 98 2.25 -7.94 -26.94
N LEU A 99 1.85 -8.02 -28.22
CA LEU A 99 0.92 -7.08 -28.83
C LEU A 99 -0.47 -7.15 -28.20
N ASP A 100 -1.02 -8.36 -28.02
CA ASP A 100 -2.33 -8.55 -27.38
C ASP A 100 -2.35 -7.94 -25.98
N LYS A 101 -1.34 -8.22 -25.17
CA LYS A 101 -1.20 -7.68 -23.81
C LYS A 101 -1.00 -6.17 -23.83
N TYR A 102 -0.16 -5.64 -24.70
CA TYR A 102 0.09 -4.20 -24.83
C TYR A 102 -1.20 -3.46 -25.18
N TYR A 103 -1.88 -3.84 -26.26
CA TYR A 103 -3.11 -3.17 -26.70
C TYR A 103 -4.24 -3.33 -25.68
N THR A 104 -4.38 -4.51 -25.09
CA THR A 104 -5.42 -4.76 -24.09
C THR A 104 -5.18 -3.93 -22.83
N ASN A 105 -3.98 -3.95 -22.26
CA ASN A 105 -3.71 -3.33 -20.97
C ASN A 105 -3.45 -1.82 -21.07
N GLU A 106 -2.78 -1.34 -22.11
CA GLU A 106 -2.43 0.08 -22.25
C GLU A 106 -3.55 0.90 -22.88
N HIS A 107 -4.39 0.29 -23.72
CA HIS A 107 -5.37 1.01 -24.54
C HIS A 107 -6.82 0.60 -24.29
N LEU A 108 -7.07 -0.65 -23.90
CA LEU A 108 -8.40 -1.18 -23.59
C LEU A 108 -8.60 -1.51 -22.10
N SER A 109 -7.66 -1.11 -21.23
CA SER A 109 -7.77 -1.42 -19.81
C SER A 109 -9.08 -0.89 -19.25
N TYR A 110 -9.79 -1.78 -18.54
CA TYR A 110 -10.95 -1.38 -17.79
C TYR A 110 -10.53 -0.33 -16.74
N LYS A 111 -11.17 0.83 -16.79
CA LYS A 111 -11.03 1.87 -15.78
C LYS A 111 -12.39 2.07 -15.13
N SER A 112 -12.44 1.89 -13.80
CA SER A 112 -13.61 2.31 -13.04
C SER A 112 -13.88 3.78 -13.32
N LYS A 113 -15.16 4.18 -13.36
CA LYS A 113 -15.52 5.59 -13.51
C LYS A 113 -14.92 6.36 -12.34
N THR A 114 -13.95 7.22 -12.58
CA THR A 114 -13.25 7.96 -11.53
C THR A 114 -14.05 9.21 -11.12
N ILE A 115 -14.10 9.48 -9.82
CA ILE A 115 -14.69 10.72 -9.27
C ILE A 115 -13.57 11.75 -9.02
N LEU A 116 -12.39 11.26 -8.66
CA LEU A 116 -11.27 12.06 -8.20
C LEU A 116 -10.09 11.93 -9.17
N SER A 117 -9.50 13.08 -9.53
CA SER A 117 -8.31 13.13 -10.38
C SER A 117 -7.04 13.14 -9.52
N ARG A 118 -5.95 12.51 -10.00
CA ARG A 118 -4.62 12.61 -9.39
C ARG A 118 -4.09 14.05 -9.31
N PHE A 119 -4.63 14.93 -10.15
CA PHE A 119 -4.29 16.35 -10.19
C PHE A 119 -5.16 17.20 -9.26
N SER A 120 -6.19 16.62 -8.64
CA SER A 120 -7.05 17.35 -7.70
C SER A 120 -6.24 17.77 -6.47
N PRO A 121 -6.41 19.01 -5.95
CA PRO A 121 -5.65 19.49 -4.80
C PRO A 121 -5.74 18.59 -3.56
N GLY A 122 -6.89 17.93 -3.36
CA GLY A 122 -7.08 16.98 -2.26
C GLY A 122 -6.11 15.80 -2.30
N ILE A 123 -5.79 15.32 -3.49
CA ILE A 123 -4.90 14.17 -3.70
C ILE A 123 -3.46 14.61 -3.94
N SER A 124 -3.24 15.59 -4.82
CA SER A 124 -1.88 16.00 -5.18
C SER A 124 -1.13 16.54 -3.97
N THR A 125 -1.77 17.36 -3.13
CA THR A 125 -1.17 17.89 -1.89
C THR A 125 -0.81 16.77 -0.91
N LEU A 126 -1.73 15.81 -0.71
CA LEU A 126 -1.50 14.66 0.17
C LEU A 126 -0.33 13.83 -0.33
N ASN A 127 -0.31 13.51 -1.63
CA ASN A 127 0.73 12.70 -2.23
C ASN A 127 2.09 13.39 -2.24
N THR A 128 2.15 14.70 -2.48
CA THR A 128 3.40 15.46 -2.35
C THR A 128 4.00 15.29 -0.96
N TYR A 129 3.19 15.42 0.10
CA TYR A 129 3.66 15.26 1.47
C TYR A 129 3.98 13.79 1.79
N LEU A 130 3.12 12.84 1.41
CA LEU A 130 3.38 11.41 1.61
C LEU A 130 4.69 10.98 0.93
N ASN A 131 4.95 11.42 -0.30
CA ASN A 131 6.18 11.10 -1.02
C ASN A 131 7.41 11.68 -0.30
N PHE A 132 7.32 12.89 0.23
CA PHE A 132 8.38 13.45 1.08
C PHE A 132 8.63 12.57 2.31
N VAL A 133 7.57 12.26 3.07
CA VAL A 133 7.68 11.47 4.31
C VAL A 133 8.23 10.08 4.02
N LEU A 134 7.69 9.37 3.02
CA LEU A 134 8.16 8.05 2.63
C LEU A 134 9.59 8.07 2.11
N GLY A 135 9.97 9.10 1.35
CA GLY A 135 11.34 9.29 0.89
C GLY A 135 12.32 9.53 2.04
N VAL A 136 11.90 10.24 3.09
CA VAL A 136 12.69 10.40 4.32
C VAL A 136 12.77 9.08 5.08
N LEU A 137 11.65 8.39 5.25
CA LEU A 137 11.59 7.13 6.00
C LEU A 137 12.42 6.03 5.35
N GLY A 138 12.46 5.95 4.02
CA GLY A 138 13.28 4.99 3.28
C GLY A 138 14.79 5.16 3.46
N ARG A 139 15.25 6.23 4.14
CA ARG A 139 16.67 6.41 4.51
C ARG A 139 17.02 5.85 5.88
N TYR A 140 16.03 5.45 6.68
CA TYR A 140 16.27 4.82 7.98
C TYR A 140 16.50 3.31 7.82
N SER A 141 17.12 2.70 8.82
CA SER A 141 17.16 1.24 8.92
C SER A 141 15.75 0.67 9.05
N HIS A 142 15.54 -0.54 8.51
CA HIS A 142 14.26 -1.23 8.49
C HIS A 142 14.39 -2.70 8.86
N ASN A 143 13.26 -3.33 9.22
CA ASN A 143 13.12 -4.77 9.41
C ASN A 143 13.97 -5.35 10.56
N GLN A 144 14.30 -4.54 11.55
CA GLN A 144 14.95 -4.96 12.80
C GLN A 144 14.07 -4.53 13.98
N PRO A 145 12.98 -5.27 14.30
CA PRO A 145 11.93 -4.78 15.21
C PRO A 145 12.43 -4.28 16.57
N ASN A 146 13.52 -4.82 17.11
CA ASN A 146 14.09 -4.35 18.38
C ASN A 146 14.61 -2.90 18.32
N GLU A 147 14.94 -2.41 17.12
CA GLU A 147 15.54 -1.10 16.87
C GLU A 147 14.62 -0.18 16.05
N THR A 148 13.91 -0.75 15.07
CA THR A 148 13.22 0.00 14.01
C THR A 148 11.71 -0.04 14.11
N LEU A 149 11.11 -0.68 15.12
CA LEU A 149 9.65 -0.90 15.21
C LEU A 149 8.80 0.34 14.94
N ILE A 150 9.15 1.48 15.56
CA ILE A 150 8.40 2.73 15.41
C ILE A 150 8.48 3.24 13.96
N VAL A 151 9.68 3.18 13.36
CA VAL A 151 9.89 3.55 11.95
C VAL A 151 9.14 2.60 11.02
N ASP A 152 9.18 1.29 11.28
CA ASP A 152 8.53 0.28 10.43
C ASP A 152 7.00 0.42 10.44
N ILE A 153 6.39 0.62 11.62
CA ILE A 153 4.95 0.86 11.75
C ILE A 153 4.58 2.18 11.06
N MET A 154 5.38 3.23 11.23
CA MET A 154 5.15 4.54 10.62
C MET A 154 5.26 4.47 9.09
N SER A 155 6.28 3.81 8.54
CA SER A 155 6.44 3.54 7.11
C SER A 155 5.26 2.78 6.55
N LYS A 156 4.77 1.76 7.28
CA LYS A 156 3.56 1.03 6.89
C LYS A 156 2.34 1.96 6.90
N GLY A 157 2.15 2.78 7.94
CA GLY A 157 1.06 3.73 8.04
C GLY A 157 1.01 4.72 6.86
N PHE A 158 2.13 5.39 6.56
CA PHE A 158 2.17 6.31 5.42
C PHE A 158 2.03 5.60 4.06
N SER A 159 2.55 4.38 3.93
CA SER A 159 2.34 3.56 2.72
C SER A 159 0.87 3.18 2.54
N MET A 160 0.14 2.88 3.63
CA MET A 160 -1.31 2.66 3.57
C MET A 160 -2.06 3.94 3.19
N ALA A 161 -1.67 5.10 3.71
CA ALA A 161 -2.25 6.38 3.28
C ALA A 161 -2.03 6.64 1.78
N ARG A 162 -0.85 6.30 1.24
CA ARG A 162 -0.55 6.37 -0.19
C ARG A 162 -1.42 5.41 -1.00
N ALA A 163 -1.55 4.17 -0.55
CA ALA A 163 -2.42 3.17 -1.19
C ALA A 163 -3.89 3.62 -1.23
N ILE A 164 -4.40 4.21 -0.15
CA ILE A 164 -5.75 4.79 -0.11
C ILE A 164 -5.90 5.89 -1.16
N SER A 165 -4.90 6.77 -1.31
CA SER A 165 -4.92 7.78 -2.36
C SER A 165 -4.97 7.17 -3.76
N ASP A 166 -4.23 6.10 -4.03
CA ASP A 166 -4.22 5.46 -5.35
C ASP A 166 -5.54 4.76 -5.66
N LEU A 167 -6.14 4.12 -4.66
CA LEU A 167 -7.50 3.53 -4.76
C LEU A 167 -8.54 4.61 -5.07
N LEU A 168 -8.50 5.76 -4.40
CA LEU A 168 -9.43 6.88 -4.66
C LEU A 168 -9.29 7.43 -6.08
N VAL A 169 -8.06 7.60 -6.59
CA VAL A 169 -7.81 8.07 -7.96
C VAL A 169 -8.27 7.04 -8.99
N SER A 170 -8.19 5.75 -8.64
CA SER A 170 -8.55 4.65 -9.54
C SER A 170 -10.05 4.33 -9.52
N GLY A 171 -10.84 5.03 -8.70
CA GLY A 171 -12.30 4.85 -8.60
C GLY A 171 -12.73 3.65 -7.77
N PHE A 172 -11.96 3.32 -6.73
CA PHE A 172 -12.21 2.24 -5.76
C PHE A 172 -12.47 2.83 -4.36
N GLU A 173 -13.55 3.60 -4.22
CA GLU A 173 -13.82 4.38 -3.01
C GLU A 173 -14.13 3.52 -1.78
N THR A 174 -14.85 2.41 -1.97
CA THR A 174 -15.22 1.46 -0.91
C THR A 174 -14.01 0.69 -0.41
N GLU A 175 -13.10 0.33 -1.31
CA GLU A 175 -11.84 -0.34 -1.02
C GLU A 175 -10.90 0.63 -0.31
N ALA A 176 -10.79 1.88 -0.79
CA ALA A 176 -10.04 2.94 -0.11
C ALA A 176 -10.51 3.13 1.34
N PHE A 177 -11.83 3.18 1.57
CA PHE A 177 -12.36 3.29 2.92
C PHE A 177 -12.13 2.02 3.76
N SER A 178 -12.20 0.84 3.16
CA SER A 178 -11.88 -0.43 3.84
C SER A 178 -10.40 -0.51 4.21
N THR A 179 -9.50 -0.03 3.35
CA THR A 179 -8.05 0.04 3.61
C THR A 179 -7.73 1.04 4.72
N TRP A 180 -8.53 2.12 4.88
CA TRP A 180 -8.38 3.03 6.02
C TRP A 180 -8.48 2.29 7.37
N ARG A 181 -9.24 1.19 7.47
CA ARG A 181 -9.29 0.37 8.69
C ARG A 181 -7.91 -0.09 9.15
N THR A 182 -7.12 -0.63 8.22
CA THR A 182 -5.75 -1.10 8.51
C THR A 182 -4.80 0.06 8.81
N LEU A 183 -4.97 1.21 8.15
CA LEU A 183 -4.26 2.44 8.53
C LEU A 183 -4.61 2.86 9.97
N HIS A 184 -5.89 2.80 10.33
CA HIS A 184 -6.40 3.16 11.64
C HIS A 184 -5.85 2.24 12.76
N GLU A 185 -5.75 0.95 12.47
CA GLU A 185 -5.11 -0.02 13.37
C GLU A 185 -3.63 0.30 13.60
N ALA A 186 -2.88 0.55 12.51
CA ALA A 186 -1.47 0.89 12.58
C ALA A 186 -1.22 2.19 13.34
N GLU A 187 -2.03 3.23 13.14
CA GLU A 187 -1.88 4.49 13.90
C GLU A 187 -2.21 4.30 15.38
N CYS A 188 -3.19 3.46 15.74
CA CYS A 188 -3.50 3.21 17.15
C CYS A 188 -2.34 2.51 17.85
N ILE A 189 -1.72 1.52 17.20
CA ILE A 189 -0.51 0.86 17.73
C ILE A 189 0.59 1.91 17.91
N LEU A 190 0.87 2.71 16.89
CA LEU A 190 1.94 3.70 16.94
C LEU A 190 1.73 4.74 18.06
N LEU A 191 0.51 5.26 18.20
CA LEU A 191 0.16 6.23 19.25
C LEU A 191 0.36 5.66 20.65
N VAL A 192 -0.05 4.41 20.87
CA VAL A 192 0.10 3.75 22.16
C VAL A 192 1.59 3.46 22.45
N LEU A 193 2.33 2.89 21.50
CA LEU A 193 3.75 2.60 21.70
C LEU A 193 4.58 3.87 21.91
N THR A 194 4.32 4.94 21.18
CA THR A 194 5.03 6.22 21.35
C THR A 194 4.69 6.90 22.68
N LYS A 195 3.45 6.77 23.17
CA LYS A 195 3.04 7.31 24.47
C LYS A 195 3.75 6.62 25.64
N TYR A 196 3.83 5.30 25.63
CA TYR A 196 4.34 4.51 26.78
C TYR A 196 5.82 4.11 26.65
N GLY A 197 6.40 4.22 25.46
CA GLY A 197 7.82 4.01 25.21
C GLY A 197 8.29 2.56 25.47
N LYS A 198 9.56 2.44 25.83
CA LYS A 198 10.30 1.17 25.90
C LYS A 198 9.58 0.05 26.68
N PRO A 199 9.01 0.28 27.88
CA PRO A 199 8.35 -0.79 28.64
C PRO A 199 7.19 -1.47 27.90
N LEU A 200 6.47 -0.73 27.06
CA LEU A 200 5.38 -1.27 26.27
C LEU A 200 5.87 -1.84 24.94
N ILE A 201 6.87 -1.21 24.32
CA ILE A 201 7.54 -1.72 23.11
C ILE A 201 8.11 -3.12 23.36
N ASP A 202 8.84 -3.32 24.45
CA ASP A 202 9.42 -4.62 24.80
C ASP A 202 8.32 -5.69 24.97
N LYS A 203 7.17 -5.32 25.55
CA LYS A 203 6.02 -6.23 25.67
C LYS A 203 5.33 -6.48 24.32
N TYR A 204 5.22 -5.47 23.46
CA TYR A 204 4.65 -5.63 22.12
C TYR A 204 5.51 -6.58 21.27
N LEU A 205 6.83 -6.44 21.30
CA LEU A 205 7.77 -7.33 20.61
C LEU A 205 7.65 -8.79 21.08
N LEU A 206 7.45 -9.01 22.38
CA LEU A 206 7.15 -10.34 22.91
C LEU A 206 5.85 -10.91 22.32
N HIS A 207 4.79 -10.11 22.23
CA HIS A 207 3.53 -10.54 21.62
C HIS A 207 3.62 -10.75 20.10
N MET A 208 4.53 -10.05 19.40
CA MET A 208 4.85 -10.38 18.01
C MET A 208 5.44 -11.79 17.89
N ASN A 209 6.34 -12.18 18.81
CA ASN A 209 6.87 -13.55 18.86
C ASN A 209 5.77 -14.58 19.15
N TYR A 210 4.82 -14.25 20.03
CA TYR A 210 3.65 -15.10 20.27
C TYR A 210 2.81 -15.29 19.00
N ALA A 211 2.57 -14.22 18.25
CA ALA A 211 1.81 -14.28 17.01
C ALA A 211 2.52 -15.12 15.93
N MET A 212 3.85 -15.02 15.83
CA MET A 212 4.65 -15.84 14.92
C MET A 212 4.57 -17.32 15.29
N ALA A 213 4.73 -17.66 16.58
CA ALA A 213 4.60 -19.04 17.07
C ALA A 213 3.19 -19.61 16.84
N PHE A 214 2.15 -18.83 17.11
CA PHE A 214 0.76 -19.23 16.89
C PHE A 214 0.43 -19.52 15.42
N ARG A 215 1.15 -18.90 14.49
CA ARG A 215 1.03 -19.12 13.04
C ARG A 215 1.97 -20.20 12.50
N GLY A 216 2.74 -20.88 13.36
CA GLY A 216 3.71 -21.90 12.94
C GLY A 216 4.97 -21.32 12.28
N LEU A 217 5.25 -20.03 12.45
CA LEU A 217 6.39 -19.33 11.85
C LEU A 217 7.61 -19.24 12.77
N ALA A 218 7.57 -19.88 13.95
CA ALA A 218 8.69 -19.89 14.91
C ALA A 218 9.82 -20.87 14.53
N GLY A 219 9.66 -21.60 13.41
CA GLY A 219 10.65 -22.51 12.82
C GLY A 219 10.72 -23.87 13.51
N ASP A 220 11.03 -23.87 14.81
CA ASP A 220 11.25 -25.08 15.60
C ASP A 220 10.09 -25.40 16.55
N LYS A 221 9.79 -26.69 16.70
CA LYS A 221 8.71 -27.22 17.54
C LYS A 221 9.00 -27.04 19.02
N GLU A 222 10.23 -27.29 19.47
CA GLU A 222 10.60 -27.12 20.89
C GLU A 222 10.48 -25.65 21.32
N LYS A 223 10.99 -24.74 20.48
CA LYS A 223 10.83 -23.29 20.69
C LYS A 223 9.35 -22.87 20.70
N THR A 224 8.53 -23.45 19.83
CA THR A 224 7.09 -23.17 19.78
C THR A 224 6.40 -23.63 21.07
N ASP A 225 6.70 -24.84 21.56
CA ASP A 225 6.13 -25.38 22.80
C ASP A 225 6.55 -24.57 24.04
N ALA A 226 7.80 -24.11 24.08
CA ALA A 226 8.29 -23.20 25.12
C ALA A 226 7.51 -21.87 25.12
N ILE A 227 7.28 -21.27 23.94
CA ILE A 227 6.47 -20.05 23.81
C ILE A 227 5.02 -20.29 24.27
N PHE A 228 4.40 -21.41 23.91
CA PHE A 228 3.05 -21.72 24.36
C PHE A 228 2.95 -21.96 25.87
N THR A 229 4.00 -22.50 26.49
CA THR A 229 4.09 -22.63 27.94
C THR A 229 4.12 -21.25 28.59
N GLN A 230 4.97 -20.35 28.09
CA GLN A 230 5.04 -18.96 28.55
C GLN A 230 3.70 -18.23 28.38
N ILE A 231 3.02 -18.38 27.22
CA ILE A 231 1.70 -17.78 26.98
C ILE A 231 0.69 -18.25 28.06
N LYS A 232 0.65 -19.55 28.35
CA LYS A 232 -0.29 -20.11 29.35
C LYS A 232 0.01 -19.60 30.76
N GLU A 233 1.28 -19.47 31.12
CA GLU A 233 1.70 -18.93 32.41
C GLU A 233 1.29 -17.46 32.56
N GLU A 234 1.57 -16.62 31.55
CA GLU A 234 1.17 -15.22 31.58
C GLU A 234 -0.36 -15.05 31.58
N MET A 235 -1.09 -15.85 30.81
CA MET A 235 -2.56 -15.83 30.82
C MET A 235 -3.15 -16.13 32.20
N ARG A 236 -2.57 -17.08 32.95
CA ARG A 236 -3.00 -17.41 34.31
C ARG A 236 -2.83 -16.23 35.27
N ALA A 237 -1.79 -15.42 35.10
CA ALA A 237 -1.57 -14.22 35.92
C ALA A 237 -2.66 -13.14 35.76
N PHE A 238 -3.47 -13.23 34.70
CA PHE A 238 -4.59 -12.33 34.41
C PHE A 238 -5.95 -13.05 34.40
N ASP A 239 -6.05 -14.25 35.00
CA ASP A 239 -7.27 -15.07 35.05
C ASP A 239 -7.90 -15.38 33.67
N LEU A 240 -7.07 -15.44 32.61
CA LEU A 240 -7.52 -15.73 31.25
C LEU A 240 -7.57 -17.23 30.97
N LYS A 241 -8.56 -17.67 30.19
CA LYS A 241 -8.78 -19.08 29.84
C LYS A 241 -8.31 -19.38 28.41
N SER A 242 -8.18 -20.65 28.02
CA SER A 242 -7.74 -21.04 26.68
C SER A 242 -8.56 -20.41 25.54
N LYS A 243 -9.86 -20.15 25.75
CA LYS A 243 -10.72 -19.44 24.78
C LYS A 243 -10.28 -18.00 24.48
N ASP A 244 -9.53 -17.39 25.40
CA ASP A 244 -9.04 -16.02 25.30
C ASP A 244 -7.63 -15.95 24.69
N MET A 245 -7.00 -17.10 24.40
CA MET A 245 -5.61 -17.18 23.94
C MET A 245 -5.34 -16.34 22.68
N LYS A 246 -6.21 -16.43 21.67
CA LYS A 246 -6.06 -15.62 20.45
C LYS A 246 -6.08 -14.11 20.76
N ARG A 247 -7.05 -13.67 21.57
CA ARG A 247 -7.18 -12.26 21.98
C ARG A 247 -5.99 -11.82 22.83
N PHE A 248 -5.48 -12.69 23.70
CA PHE A 248 -4.29 -12.42 24.50
C PHE A 248 -3.03 -12.31 23.64
N ILE A 249 -2.86 -13.17 22.64
CA ILE A 249 -1.73 -13.07 21.71
C ILE A 249 -1.78 -11.73 20.97
N GLU A 250 -2.94 -11.34 20.43
CA GLU A 250 -3.12 -10.11 19.65
C GLU A 250 -3.05 -8.83 20.50
N TYR A 251 -3.63 -8.82 21.71
CA TYR A 251 -3.85 -7.60 22.50
C TYR A 251 -3.31 -7.65 23.93
N GLY A 252 -2.76 -8.78 24.40
CA GLY A 252 -2.33 -8.95 25.80
C GLY A 252 -1.20 -8.01 26.22
N TRP A 253 -0.41 -7.50 25.27
CA TRP A 253 0.57 -6.45 25.52
C TRP A 253 -0.05 -5.17 26.10
N LEU A 254 -1.33 -4.90 25.81
CA LEU A 254 -2.08 -3.77 26.38
C LEU A 254 -2.32 -3.90 27.88
N LEU A 255 -2.28 -5.10 28.46
CA LEU A 255 -2.45 -5.27 29.91
C LEU A 255 -1.32 -4.57 30.69
N LYS A 256 -0.16 -4.37 30.05
CA LYS A 256 0.93 -3.57 30.61
C LYS A 256 0.55 -2.11 30.79
N VAL A 257 -0.38 -1.58 29.99
CA VAL A 257 -0.85 -0.19 30.10
C VAL A 257 -1.57 0.06 31.43
N SER A 258 -2.44 -0.85 31.87
CA SER A 258 -3.14 -0.73 33.16
C SER A 258 -2.15 -0.59 34.32
N ALA A 259 -1.01 -1.31 34.26
CA ALA A 259 0.04 -1.22 35.26
C ALA A 259 0.83 0.10 35.20
N LEU A 260 0.99 0.69 34.01
CA LEU A 260 1.71 1.96 33.81
C LEU A 260 0.84 3.17 34.19
N ASP A 261 -0.43 3.19 33.78
CA ASP A 261 -1.33 4.34 33.94
C ASP A 261 -2.24 4.25 35.18
N LYS A 262 -2.17 3.15 35.96
CA LYS A 262 -3.11 2.85 37.06
C LYS A 262 -4.58 2.98 36.63
N ALA A 263 -4.86 2.68 35.37
CA ALA A 263 -6.17 2.86 34.75
C ALA A 263 -7.05 1.60 34.93
N GLU A 264 -8.32 1.74 34.55
CA GLU A 264 -9.25 0.61 34.45
C GLU A 264 -8.65 -0.54 33.60
N PRO A 265 -9.04 -1.80 33.86
CA PRO A 265 -8.62 -2.94 33.07
C PRO A 265 -8.89 -2.74 31.56
N VAL A 266 -7.83 -2.84 30.75
CA VAL A 266 -7.95 -2.76 29.29
C VAL A 266 -8.60 -4.03 28.74
N LYS A 267 -9.58 -3.89 27.83
CA LYS A 267 -10.18 -5.04 27.15
C LYS A 267 -9.24 -5.58 26.06
N LEU A 268 -9.22 -6.90 25.87
CA LEU A 268 -8.41 -7.58 24.85
C LEU A 268 -9.10 -7.60 23.49
N ASN A 269 -9.32 -6.43 22.91
CA ASN A 269 -9.83 -6.26 21.55
C ASN A 269 -9.40 -4.90 20.96
N PHE A 270 -9.67 -4.70 19.67
CA PHE A 270 -9.35 -3.44 19.01
C PHE A 270 -10.13 -2.24 19.59
N ARG A 271 -11.47 -2.27 19.53
CA ARG A 271 -12.35 -1.10 19.77
C ARG A 271 -12.29 -0.58 21.22
N ASP A 272 -12.57 -1.44 22.18
CA ASP A 272 -12.60 -1.07 23.60
C ASP A 272 -11.23 -1.15 24.28
N GLY A 273 -10.27 -1.84 23.64
CA GLY A 273 -8.90 -1.98 24.11
C GLY A 273 -7.97 -0.97 23.47
N LEU A 274 -7.46 -1.30 22.28
CA LEU A 274 -6.43 -0.53 21.57
C LEU A 274 -6.90 0.88 21.17
N GLU A 275 -8.03 1.01 20.49
CA GLU A 275 -8.57 2.28 19.98
C GLU A 275 -8.94 3.22 21.15
N LYS A 276 -9.56 2.70 22.22
CA LYS A 276 -9.81 3.45 23.45
C LYS A 276 -8.51 3.92 24.09
N THR A 277 -7.51 3.05 24.21
CA THR A 277 -6.20 3.37 24.81
C THR A 277 -5.42 4.41 23.99
N ALA A 278 -5.56 4.38 22.66
CA ALA A 278 -5.02 5.38 21.75
C ALA A 278 -5.76 6.75 21.84
N GLY A 279 -6.87 6.84 22.58
CA GLY A 279 -7.69 8.04 22.67
C GLY A 279 -8.56 8.29 21.44
N LEU A 280 -8.81 7.26 20.63
CA LEU A 280 -9.46 7.35 19.32
C LEU A 280 -10.88 6.71 19.29
N LYS A 281 -11.49 6.42 20.44
CA LYS A 281 -12.84 5.83 20.55
C LYS A 281 -13.94 6.51 19.71
N ARG A 282 -13.78 7.80 19.37
CA ARG A 282 -14.73 8.51 18.48
C ARG A 282 -14.80 7.92 17.05
N TYR A 283 -13.80 7.14 16.62
CA TYR A 283 -13.76 6.50 15.32
C TYR A 283 -14.45 5.14 15.29
N SER A 284 -14.87 4.58 16.43
CA SER A 284 -15.48 3.25 16.49
C SER A 284 -16.65 3.04 15.52
N PRO A 285 -17.59 3.99 15.32
CA PRO A 285 -18.68 3.83 14.34
C PRO A 285 -18.17 3.80 12.89
N ILE A 286 -17.12 4.56 12.60
CA ILE A 286 -16.50 4.62 11.27
C ILE A 286 -15.73 3.32 11.01
N TYR A 287 -14.99 2.85 12.02
CA TYR A 287 -14.30 1.56 11.98
C TYR A 287 -15.26 0.40 11.76
N GLU A 288 -16.39 0.37 12.47
CA GLU A 288 -17.46 -0.62 12.30
C GLU A 288 -18.00 -0.65 10.86
N MET A 289 -18.37 0.52 10.34
CA MET A 289 -18.83 0.66 8.96
C MET A 289 -17.78 0.18 7.94
N SER A 290 -16.50 0.48 8.16
CA SER A 290 -15.43 -0.02 7.28
C SER A 290 -15.30 -1.55 7.34
N SER A 291 -15.58 -2.15 8.50
CA SER A 291 -15.58 -3.59 8.68
C SER A 291 -16.77 -4.26 7.98
N GLU A 292 -17.95 -3.64 8.02
CA GLU A 292 -19.15 -4.16 7.33
C GLU A 292 -18.98 -4.18 5.81
N ILE A 293 -18.29 -3.19 5.23
CA ILE A 293 -18.00 -3.17 3.79
C ILE A 293 -17.08 -4.33 3.40
N ALA A 294 -16.06 -4.60 4.22
CA ALA A 294 -15.13 -5.71 3.99
C ALA A 294 -15.79 -7.10 4.04
N HIS A 295 -17.00 -7.21 4.60
CA HIS A 295 -17.79 -8.45 4.66
C HIS A 295 -18.87 -8.53 3.56
N SER A 296 -18.72 -7.76 2.47
CA SER A 296 -19.65 -7.76 1.33
C SER A 296 -21.11 -7.48 1.71
N SER A 297 -21.32 -6.62 2.71
CA SER A 297 -22.65 -6.19 3.13
C SER A 297 -23.38 -5.41 2.03
N PRO A 298 -24.71 -5.19 2.16
CA PRO A 298 -25.45 -4.32 1.24
C PRO A 298 -24.86 -2.91 1.09
N LEU A 299 -24.11 -2.44 2.10
CA LEU A 299 -23.37 -1.18 2.04
C LEU A 299 -22.31 -1.18 0.95
N LEU A 300 -21.64 -2.31 0.68
CA LEU A 300 -20.68 -2.42 -0.43
C LEU A 300 -21.42 -2.28 -1.78
N ILE A 301 -22.50 -3.05 -1.96
CA ILE A 301 -23.18 -3.22 -3.25
C ILE A 301 -23.98 -1.97 -3.64
N TYR A 302 -24.69 -1.36 -2.69
CA TYR A 302 -25.57 -0.20 -2.93
C TYR A 302 -24.97 1.11 -2.41
N SER A 303 -23.64 1.17 -2.30
CA SER A 303 -22.91 2.33 -1.80
C SER A 303 -23.11 3.58 -2.67
N ARG A 304 -23.27 4.74 -2.03
CA ARG A 304 -23.07 6.03 -2.67
C ARG A 304 -21.56 6.30 -2.77
N ARG A 305 -20.97 6.05 -3.93
CA ARG A 305 -19.51 6.18 -4.16
C ARG A 305 -18.93 7.52 -3.72
N GLU A 306 -19.59 8.64 -4.04
CA GLU A 306 -19.15 9.97 -3.60
C GLU A 306 -19.08 10.12 -2.08
N TYR A 307 -20.02 9.52 -1.34
CA TYR A 307 -20.00 9.55 0.12
C TYR A 307 -18.77 8.82 0.66
N PHE A 308 -18.47 7.62 0.14
CA PHE A 308 -17.28 6.86 0.55
C PHE A 308 -15.98 7.50 0.10
N MET A 309 -15.96 8.20 -1.04
CA MET A 309 -14.81 9.01 -1.45
C MET A 309 -14.48 10.06 -0.38
N HIS A 310 -15.46 10.89 -0.01
CA HIS A 310 -15.27 11.95 0.97
C HIS A 310 -14.93 11.37 2.35
N LEU A 311 -15.62 10.30 2.74
CA LEU A 311 -15.40 9.64 4.02
C LEU A 311 -13.99 9.04 4.13
N ALA A 312 -13.50 8.35 3.11
CA ALA A 312 -12.13 7.86 3.06
C ALA A 312 -11.12 9.02 3.11
N LEU A 313 -11.35 10.08 2.34
CA LEU A 313 -10.45 11.22 2.27
C LEU A 313 -10.35 11.99 3.61
N VAL A 314 -11.47 12.20 4.29
CA VAL A 314 -11.50 12.81 5.62
C VAL A 314 -10.74 11.96 6.64
N ASN A 315 -10.98 10.65 6.62
CA ASN A 315 -10.37 9.75 7.59
C ASN A 315 -8.86 9.55 7.33
N VAL A 316 -8.41 9.48 6.08
CA VAL A 316 -6.97 9.41 5.76
C VAL A 316 -6.25 10.70 6.14
N TYR A 317 -6.84 11.88 5.96
CA TYR A 317 -6.27 13.13 6.44
C TYR A 317 -6.11 13.13 7.97
N GLU A 318 -7.13 12.67 8.69
CA GLU A 318 -7.09 12.65 10.13
C GLU A 318 -6.03 11.70 10.67
N SER A 319 -5.87 10.52 10.06
CA SER A 319 -4.78 9.60 10.37
C SER A 319 -3.43 10.19 9.98
N PHE A 320 -3.33 10.80 8.80
CA PHE A 320 -2.12 11.51 8.34
C PHE A 320 -1.68 12.57 9.35
N PHE A 321 -2.58 13.42 9.85
CA PHE A 321 -2.22 14.47 10.81
C PHE A 321 -1.65 13.93 12.12
N ARG A 322 -2.13 12.78 12.59
CA ARG A 322 -1.63 12.12 13.80
C ARG A 322 -0.27 11.48 13.57
N LEU A 323 -0.13 10.74 12.46
CA LEU A 323 1.14 10.12 12.08
C LEU A 323 2.22 11.17 11.77
N GLU A 324 1.86 12.24 11.06
CA GLU A 324 2.77 13.35 10.70
C GLU A 324 3.34 14.01 11.93
N LYS A 325 2.54 14.19 12.99
CA LYS A 325 3.04 14.77 14.24
C LYS A 325 4.17 13.94 14.84
N ILE A 326 3.99 12.61 14.91
CA ILE A 326 5.01 11.68 15.41
C ILE A 326 6.25 11.71 14.51
N PHE A 327 6.05 11.67 13.20
CA PHE A 327 7.11 11.77 12.21
C PHE A 327 7.92 13.07 12.38
N ALA A 328 7.26 14.21 12.46
CA ALA A 328 7.88 15.52 12.59
C ALA A 328 8.73 15.62 13.86
N ASP A 329 8.20 15.09 14.98
CA ASP A 329 8.90 15.09 16.27
C ASP A 329 10.19 14.24 16.21
N ILE A 330 10.19 13.12 15.48
CA ILE A 330 11.38 12.28 15.27
C ILE A 330 12.35 12.96 14.29
N TYR A 331 11.86 13.38 13.14
CA TYR A 331 12.68 13.87 12.03
C TYR A 331 13.40 15.17 12.38
N VAL A 332 12.74 16.11 13.06
CA VAL A 332 13.37 17.39 13.45
C VAL A 332 14.52 17.19 14.44
N ARG A 333 14.53 16.09 15.20
CA ARG A 333 15.62 15.77 16.16
C ARG A 333 16.84 15.15 15.49
N SER A 334 16.69 14.63 14.27
CA SER A 334 17.72 13.84 13.58
C SER A 334 18.37 14.57 12.41
N ILE A 335 18.05 15.85 12.17
CA ILE A 335 18.51 16.61 11.01
C ILE A 335 19.22 17.91 11.39
N SER A 336 19.96 18.46 10.42
CA SER A 336 20.61 19.77 10.55
C SER A 336 19.58 20.91 10.66
N GLU A 337 19.99 22.04 11.24
CA GLU A 337 19.12 23.21 11.36
C GLU A 337 18.70 23.75 9.97
N ALA A 338 19.57 23.69 8.96
CA ALA A 338 19.23 24.10 7.59
C ALA A 338 18.13 23.22 6.97
N GLU A 339 18.22 21.90 7.14
CA GLU A 339 17.20 20.96 6.65
C GLU A 339 15.88 21.11 7.42
N LYS A 340 15.96 21.33 8.73
CA LYS A 340 14.80 21.63 9.58
C LYS A 340 14.05 22.88 9.12
N GLN A 341 14.73 23.97 8.76
CA GLN A 341 14.05 25.16 8.23
C GLN A 341 13.33 24.88 6.90
N ARG A 342 13.94 24.09 6.01
CA ARG A 342 13.29 23.64 4.76
C ARG A 342 12.06 22.78 5.05
N PHE A 343 12.16 21.84 5.98
CA PHE A 343 11.05 21.02 6.42
C PHE A 343 9.90 21.85 7.02
N LEU A 344 10.20 22.79 7.90
CA LEU A 344 9.19 23.66 8.52
C LEU A 344 8.45 24.53 7.49
N LEU A 345 9.16 25.02 6.46
CA LEU A 345 8.54 25.74 5.35
C LEU A 345 7.59 24.85 4.54
N MET A 346 8.06 23.66 4.15
CA MET A 346 7.26 22.66 3.43
C MET A 346 6.02 22.27 4.23
N ARG A 347 6.20 21.97 5.52
CA ARG A 347 5.13 21.65 6.47
C ARG A 347 4.13 22.80 6.56
N LYS A 348 4.57 24.05 6.74
CA LYS A 348 3.66 25.21 6.81
C LYS A 348 2.75 25.33 5.58
N ILE A 349 3.28 25.08 4.39
CA ILE A 349 2.52 25.18 3.13
C ILE A 349 1.57 23.99 2.99
N TYR A 350 2.11 22.78 2.91
CA TYR A 350 1.32 21.61 2.53
C TYR A 350 0.46 21.07 3.67
N TYR A 351 0.93 21.11 4.93
CA TYR A 351 0.08 20.78 6.08
C TYR A 351 -1.09 21.76 6.20
N GLY A 352 -0.83 23.07 6.03
CA GLY A 352 -1.86 24.11 6.08
C GLY A 352 -2.92 23.94 4.99
N GLN A 353 -2.49 23.58 3.77
CA GLN A 353 -3.40 23.22 2.68
C GLN A 353 -4.24 21.99 3.02
N LEU A 354 -3.62 20.92 3.55
CA LEU A 354 -4.35 19.71 3.95
C LEU A 354 -5.40 19.98 5.04
N VAL A 355 -5.10 20.83 6.03
CA VAL A 355 -6.07 21.23 7.05
C VAL A 355 -7.28 21.95 6.42
N SER A 356 -7.03 22.83 5.46
CA SER A 356 -8.09 23.56 4.75
C SER A 356 -8.95 22.62 3.90
N LEU A 357 -8.30 21.70 3.17
CA LEU A 357 -8.97 20.67 2.36
C LEU A 357 -9.80 19.74 3.25
N HIS A 358 -9.26 19.27 4.37
CA HIS A 358 -9.98 18.45 5.34
C HIS A 358 -11.26 19.10 5.83
N ALA A 359 -11.23 20.40 6.14
CA ALA A 359 -12.42 21.14 6.57
C ALA A 359 -13.50 21.17 5.46
N GLN A 360 -13.10 21.37 4.20
CA GLN A 360 -14.01 21.35 3.05
C GLN A 360 -14.64 19.98 2.86
N GLU A 361 -13.84 18.91 2.91
CA GLU A 361 -14.31 17.53 2.74
C GLU A 361 -15.27 17.13 3.88
N ARG A 362 -14.97 17.51 5.13
CA ARG A 362 -15.90 17.32 6.26
C ARG A 362 -17.23 18.05 6.06
N ALA A 363 -17.22 19.26 5.49
CA ALA A 363 -18.45 20.00 5.21
C ALA A 363 -19.31 19.29 4.16
N LYS A 364 -18.70 18.68 3.13
CA LYS A 364 -19.41 17.90 2.11
C LYS A 364 -20.10 16.68 2.72
N ILE A 365 -19.42 15.90 3.57
CA ILE A 365 -20.02 14.75 4.27
C ILE A 365 -21.23 15.18 5.11
N ARG A 366 -21.09 16.26 5.89
CA ARG A 366 -22.18 16.77 6.73
C ARG A 366 -23.40 17.17 5.89
N LYS A 367 -23.19 17.79 4.74
CA LYS A 367 -24.27 18.16 3.81
C LYS A 367 -24.98 16.92 3.28
N MET A 368 -24.24 15.90 2.87
CA MET A 368 -24.80 14.63 2.38
C MET A 368 -25.60 13.89 3.46
N ALA A 369 -25.10 13.85 4.71
CA ALA A 369 -25.80 13.26 5.84
C ALA A 369 -27.08 14.02 6.21
N GLY A 370 -27.08 15.35 6.08
CA GLY A 370 -28.26 16.20 6.32
C GLY A 370 -29.35 16.06 5.25
N GLN A 371 -28.98 15.77 4.00
CA GLN A 371 -29.95 15.52 2.91
C GLN A 371 -30.68 14.17 3.08
N SER A 372 -30.04 13.18 3.71
CA SER A 372 -30.65 11.87 3.98
C SER A 372 -31.73 11.88 5.06
N LYS A 373 -31.87 12.96 5.85
CA LYS A 373 -32.91 13.09 6.89
C LYS A 373 -34.18 13.82 6.40
N LYS A 374 -34.19 14.29 5.16
CA LYS A 374 -35.30 15.04 4.54
C LYS A 374 -36.05 14.26 3.45
N GLN A 375 -35.69 12.99 3.27
CA GLN A 375 -36.44 11.98 2.53
C GLN A 375 -36.97 10.98 3.54
#